data_AF-A0A850BSX2-F1
#
_entry.id   AF-A0A850BSX2-F1
#
_cell.length_a   1.000
_cell.length_b   1.000
_cell.length_c   1.000
_cell.angle_alpha   90.00
_cell.angle_beta   90.00
_cell.angle_gamma   90.00
#
_symmetry.space_group_name_H-M   'P 1'
#
loop_
_entity.id
_entity.type
_entity.pdbx_description
1 polymer ?
#
loop_
_entity_poly.entity_id
_entity_poly.type
_entity_poly.pdbx_seq_one_letter_code
_entity_poly.pdbx_strand_id
1 'polypeptide(L)'
;MTTKKPKTGGEIDAYCTKCRLDLLHRIIAMVGDSVKKVECKTCGSHHLYRRPKSERDERMRMLESKRAGADQKPREGRTTAAERLTAAQKAERDQTTAWEKAIAGQPSTAFKPYRITLTLSQGELVRHPKFGDGVVARVIDRGKAEILFKDGPRTMAHGQVVS
;
A
#
# COMPACT_ATOMS: atom_id res chain seq x y z
N MET A 1 1.34 -25.53 36.37
CA MET A 1 1.94 -26.14 35.17
C MET A 1 3.40 -25.70 35.11
N THR A 2 4.33 -26.61 35.36
CA THR A 2 5.77 -26.28 35.42
C THR A 2 6.24 -25.89 34.02
N THR A 3 6.33 -24.59 33.76
CA THR A 3 6.83 -24.00 32.50
C THR A 3 8.34 -24.23 32.39
N LYS A 4 8.74 -25.47 32.08
CA LYS A 4 10.12 -25.78 31.71
C LYS A 4 10.45 -25.01 30.44
N LYS A 5 11.51 -24.20 30.49
CA LYS A 5 12.00 -23.43 29.35
C LYS A 5 12.24 -24.38 28.18
N PRO A 6 11.72 -24.08 26.96
CA PRO A 6 11.93 -24.94 25.81
C PRO A 6 13.44 -25.03 25.53
N LYS A 7 13.90 -26.24 25.24
CA LYS A 7 15.29 -26.53 24.89
C LYS A 7 15.34 -27.43 23.67
N THR A 8 16.42 -27.35 22.90
CA THR A 8 16.63 -28.25 21.76
C THR A 8 16.57 -29.72 22.21
N GLY A 9 15.85 -30.54 21.46
CA GLY A 9 15.56 -31.94 21.82
C GLY A 9 14.46 -32.13 22.85
N GLY A 10 13.94 -31.06 23.45
CA GLY A 10 12.77 -31.10 24.32
C GLY A 10 11.45 -31.28 23.56
N GLU A 11 10.38 -31.49 24.31
CA GLU A 11 9.03 -31.68 23.80
C GLU A 11 8.19 -30.41 23.98
N ILE A 12 7.34 -30.09 23.01
CA ILE A 12 6.48 -28.92 23.00
C ILE A 12 5.18 -29.21 22.24
N ASP A 13 4.05 -28.69 22.73
CA ASP A 13 2.80 -28.73 21.99
C ASP A 13 2.79 -27.66 20.89
N ALA A 14 2.50 -28.10 19.66
CA ALA A 14 2.49 -27.23 18.49
C ALA A 14 1.42 -27.69 17.49
N TYR A 15 0.97 -26.76 16.64
CA TYR A 15 0.04 -27.08 15.57
C TYR A 15 0.78 -27.72 14.40
N CYS A 16 0.45 -28.97 14.08
CA CYS A 16 0.98 -29.64 12.90
C CYS A 16 0.16 -29.29 11.66
N THR A 17 0.78 -28.74 10.62
CA THR A 17 0.08 -28.44 9.36
C THR A 17 -0.30 -29.69 8.56
N LYS A 18 0.38 -30.83 8.79
CA LYS A 18 0.09 -32.11 8.13
C LYS A 18 -1.06 -32.86 8.80
N CYS A 19 -1.00 -33.01 10.14
CA CYS A 19 -2.08 -33.65 10.92
C CYS A 19 -3.28 -32.73 11.15
N ARG A 20 -3.12 -31.41 10.98
CA ARG A 20 -4.12 -30.36 11.25
C ARG A 20 -4.63 -30.33 12.69
N LEU A 21 -3.83 -30.83 13.62
CA LEU A 21 -4.13 -30.93 15.05
C LEU A 21 -2.98 -30.38 15.88
N ASP A 22 -3.28 -29.97 17.11
CA ASP A 22 -2.30 -29.65 18.15
C ASP A 22 -1.79 -30.96 18.75
N LEU A 23 -0.52 -31.24 18.53
CA LEU A 23 0.11 -32.51 18.91
C LEU A 23 1.46 -32.22 19.57
N LEU A 24 2.03 -33.26 20.15
CA LEU A 24 3.33 -33.20 20.77
C LEU A 24 4.44 -33.26 19.70
N HIS A 25 5.30 -32.24 19.69
CA HIS A 25 6.40 -32.09 18.76
C HIS A 25 7.74 -32.08 19.51
N ARG A 26 8.79 -32.54 18.84
CA ARG A 26 10.18 -32.42 19.30
C ARG A 26 10.83 -31.16 18.73
N ILE A 27 11.54 -30.42 19.56
CA ILE A 27 12.27 -29.22 19.14
C ILE A 27 13.56 -29.63 18.41
N ILE A 28 13.65 -29.31 17.10
CA ILE A 28 14.84 -29.61 16.28
C ILE A 28 15.81 -28.43 16.28
N ALA A 29 15.28 -27.20 16.15
CA ALA A 29 16.10 -26.00 16.04
C ALA A 29 15.51 -24.85 16.85
N MET A 30 16.39 -24.21 17.63
CA MET A 30 16.13 -22.96 18.34
C MET A 30 17.07 -21.87 17.83
N VAL A 31 16.58 -20.63 17.86
CA VAL A 31 17.38 -19.43 17.59
C VAL A 31 17.27 -18.54 18.82
N GLY A 32 18.38 -18.41 19.55
CA GLY A 32 18.36 -17.84 20.91
C GLY A 32 17.35 -18.60 21.79
N ASP A 33 16.44 -17.87 22.42
CA ASP A 33 15.38 -18.43 23.27
C ASP A 33 14.12 -18.87 22.51
N SER A 34 14.06 -18.71 21.19
CA SER A 34 12.87 -18.98 20.38
C SER A 34 12.96 -20.29 19.61
N VAL A 35 11.93 -21.14 19.75
CA VAL A 35 11.79 -22.37 18.95
C VAL A 35 11.45 -21.99 17.51
N LYS A 36 12.28 -22.44 16.55
CA LYS A 36 12.08 -22.14 15.13
C LYS A 36 11.51 -23.31 14.35
N LYS A 37 12.05 -24.52 14.56
CA LYS A 37 11.69 -25.72 13.80
C LYS A 37 11.40 -26.89 14.73
N VAL A 38 10.33 -27.62 14.43
CA VAL A 38 9.83 -28.75 15.23
C VAL A 38 9.50 -29.94 14.35
N GLU A 39 9.60 -31.14 14.94
CA GLU A 39 9.22 -32.42 14.34
C GLU A 39 7.97 -32.94 15.03
N CYS A 40 6.92 -33.25 14.27
CA CYS A 40 5.72 -33.87 14.82
C CYS A 40 6.00 -35.34 15.20
N LYS A 41 5.81 -35.74 16.45
CA LYS A 41 6.04 -37.13 16.88
C LYS A 41 4.99 -38.11 16.34
N THR A 42 3.86 -37.60 15.84
CA THR A 42 2.78 -38.44 15.27
C THR A 42 3.00 -38.74 13.79
N CYS A 43 3.41 -37.77 12.97
CA CYS A 43 3.58 -37.97 11.52
C CYS A 43 5.02 -37.84 11.01
N GLY A 44 5.98 -37.54 11.89
CA GLY A 44 7.40 -37.33 11.56
C GLY A 44 7.69 -36.07 10.73
N SER A 45 6.69 -35.25 10.42
CA SER A 45 6.89 -34.07 9.57
C SER A 45 7.69 -32.98 10.28
N HIS A 46 8.66 -32.39 9.58
CA HIS A 46 9.41 -31.23 10.05
C HIS A 46 8.80 -29.94 9.51
N HIS A 47 8.46 -29.02 10.40
CA HIS A 47 7.95 -27.70 10.00
C HIS A 47 8.36 -26.60 10.98
N LEU A 48 8.12 -25.35 10.59
CA LEU A 48 8.32 -24.23 11.48
C LEU A 48 7.35 -24.30 12.67
N TYR A 49 7.83 -23.86 13.84
CA TYR A 49 7.01 -23.84 15.04
C TYR A 49 5.81 -22.93 14.83
N ARG A 50 4.64 -23.50 15.13
CA ARG A 50 3.36 -22.81 15.04
C ARG A 50 2.66 -23.07 16.37
N ARG A 51 2.31 -21.99 17.05
CA ARG A 51 1.60 -22.06 18.34
C ARG A 51 0.33 -22.92 18.21
N PRO A 52 -0.05 -23.61 19.30
CA PRO A 52 -1.30 -24.36 19.35
C PRO A 52 -2.49 -23.54 18.88
N LYS A 53 -3.49 -24.21 18.31
CA LYS A 53 -4.71 -23.56 17.81
C LYS A 53 -5.48 -22.90 18.95
N SER A 54 -5.56 -23.52 20.12
CA SER A 54 -6.19 -22.92 21.32
C SER A 54 -5.60 -21.55 21.65
N GLU A 55 -4.27 -21.44 21.78
CA GLU A 55 -3.61 -20.17 22.08
C GLU A 55 -3.74 -19.15 20.93
N ARG A 56 -3.81 -19.62 19.68
CA ARG A 56 -4.06 -18.75 18.51
C ARG A 56 -5.48 -18.18 18.55
N ASP A 57 -6.46 -19.00 18.85
CA ASP A 57 -7.88 -18.63 18.87
C ASP A 57 -8.16 -17.71 20.08
N GLU A 58 -7.55 -17.97 21.24
CA GLU A 58 -7.60 -17.07 22.40
C GLU A 58 -6.95 -15.72 22.12
N ARG A 59 -5.79 -15.71 21.47
CA ARG A 59 -5.15 -14.46 21.02
C ARG A 59 -6.03 -13.72 20.02
N MET A 60 -6.69 -14.42 19.11
CA MET A 60 -7.60 -13.81 18.14
C MET A 60 -8.80 -13.18 18.84
N ARG A 61 -9.46 -13.91 19.75
CA ARG A 61 -10.56 -13.40 20.57
C ARG A 61 -10.14 -12.19 21.39
N MET A 62 -8.97 -12.23 22.04
CA MET A 62 -8.46 -11.09 22.81
C MET A 62 -8.18 -9.87 21.92
N LEU A 63 -7.70 -10.08 20.68
CA LEU A 63 -7.49 -9.00 19.71
C LEU A 63 -8.82 -8.44 19.17
N GLU A 64 -9.85 -9.27 19.00
CA GLU A 64 -11.20 -8.86 18.62
C GLU A 64 -11.88 -8.08 19.74
N SER A 65 -11.79 -8.54 21.00
CA SER A 65 -12.30 -7.80 22.16
C SER A 65 -11.61 -6.45 22.35
N LYS A 66 -10.30 -6.36 22.07
CA LYS A 66 -9.54 -5.10 22.07
C LYS A 66 -9.92 -4.17 20.91
N ARG A 67 -10.46 -4.70 19.82
CA ARG A 67 -11.01 -3.91 18.70
C ARG A 67 -12.43 -3.43 19.01
N ALA A 68 -13.25 -4.26 19.65
CA ALA A 68 -14.59 -3.89 20.11
C ALA A 68 -14.57 -2.80 21.21
N GLY A 69 -13.51 -2.73 22.02
CA GLY A 69 -13.31 -1.66 23.01
C GLY A 69 -12.61 -0.39 22.47
N ALA A 70 -12.25 -0.35 21.18
CA ALA A 70 -11.56 0.79 20.55
C ALA A 70 -12.44 1.55 19.56
N ASP A 71 -13.76 1.44 19.69
CA ASP A 71 -14.75 2.15 18.89
C ASP A 71 -15.07 3.54 19.45
N GLN A 72 -14.08 4.29 19.94
CA GLN A 72 -14.21 5.75 20.20
C GLN A 72 -12.88 6.48 20.04
N LYS A 73 -12.20 6.31 18.89
CA LYS A 73 -11.38 7.41 18.32
C LYS A 73 -11.04 7.08 16.86
N PRO A 74 -11.36 7.94 15.88
CA PRO A 74 -10.92 7.75 14.51
C PRO A 74 -9.39 7.68 14.48
N ARG A 75 -8.84 6.51 14.10
CA ARG A 75 -7.43 6.39 13.75
C ARG A 75 -7.28 6.83 12.31
N GLU A 76 -6.87 8.07 12.11
CA GLU A 76 -6.33 8.53 10.84
C GLU A 76 -5.25 7.55 10.34
N GLY A 77 -5.37 7.11 9.09
CA GLY A 77 -4.24 6.53 8.37
C GLY A 77 -4.31 5.04 8.03
N ARG A 78 -5.47 4.36 8.05
CA ARG A 78 -5.55 3.01 7.45
C ARG A 78 -6.81 2.74 6.65
N THR A 79 -6.89 3.37 5.47
CA THR A 79 -7.91 3.07 4.47
C THR A 79 -7.81 1.63 3.99
N THR A 80 -8.95 0.92 3.94
CA THR A 80 -9.07 -0.40 3.33
C THR A 80 -8.77 -0.35 1.82
N ALA A 81 -8.55 -1.50 1.17
CA ALA A 81 -8.35 -1.54 -0.28
C ALA A 81 -9.57 -1.01 -1.06
N ALA A 82 -10.78 -1.20 -0.51
CA ALA A 82 -12.01 -0.63 -1.04
C ALA A 82 -12.07 0.90 -0.88
N GLU A 83 -11.66 1.46 0.28
CA GLU A 83 -11.54 2.92 0.45
C GLU A 83 -10.46 3.56 -0.43
N ARG A 84 -9.37 2.85 -0.71
CA ARG A 84 -8.34 3.38 -1.63
C ARG A 84 -8.84 3.48 -3.06
N LEU A 85 -9.67 2.53 -3.49
CA LEU A 85 -10.30 2.56 -4.81
C LEU A 85 -11.33 3.70 -4.92
N THR A 86 -12.15 3.92 -3.89
CA THR A 86 -13.13 5.01 -3.88
C THR A 86 -12.47 6.39 -3.72
N ALA A 87 -11.39 6.50 -2.93
CA ALA A 87 -10.63 7.74 -2.80
C ALA A 87 -9.88 8.11 -4.09
N ALA A 88 -9.33 7.12 -4.82
CA ALA A 88 -8.71 7.35 -6.12
C ALA A 88 -9.73 7.83 -7.17
N GLN A 89 -10.91 7.19 -7.22
CA GLN A 89 -12.00 7.59 -8.12
C GLN A 89 -12.54 9.00 -7.80
N LYS A 90 -12.63 9.33 -6.51
CA LYS A 90 -13.06 10.67 -6.07
C LYS A 90 -12.01 11.73 -6.40
N ALA A 91 -10.73 11.44 -6.18
CA ALA A 91 -9.62 12.33 -6.55
C ALA A 91 -9.57 12.58 -8.06
N GLU A 92 -9.79 11.56 -8.89
CA GLU A 92 -9.86 11.70 -10.35
C GLU A 92 -11.03 12.59 -10.80
N ARG A 93 -12.19 12.45 -10.15
CA ARG A 93 -13.35 13.34 -10.38
C ARG A 93 -13.08 14.77 -9.92
N ASP A 94 -12.50 14.97 -8.73
CA ASP A 94 -12.15 16.29 -8.20
C ASP A 94 -11.10 16.99 -9.09
N GLN A 95 -10.13 16.23 -9.61
CA GLN A 95 -9.12 16.73 -10.55
C GLN A 95 -9.73 17.10 -11.91
N THR A 96 -10.71 16.33 -12.39
CA THR A 96 -11.44 16.65 -13.62
C THR A 96 -12.25 17.94 -13.44
N THR A 97 -12.93 18.11 -12.31
CA THR A 97 -13.65 19.35 -11.99
C THR A 97 -12.71 20.55 -11.84
N ALA A 98 -11.50 20.35 -11.30
CA ALA A 98 -10.47 21.40 -11.23
C ALA A 98 -9.96 21.79 -12.62
N TRP A 99 -9.76 20.82 -13.52
CA TRP A 99 -9.40 21.07 -14.92
C TRP A 99 -10.52 21.83 -15.65
N GLU A 100 -11.76 21.37 -15.51
CA GLU A 100 -12.93 22.04 -16.13
C GLU A 100 -13.06 23.48 -15.65
N LYS A 101 -12.87 23.77 -14.35
CA LYS A 101 -12.88 25.14 -13.83
C LYS A 101 -11.73 26.01 -14.35
N ALA A 102 -10.55 25.43 -14.53
CA ALA A 102 -9.38 26.17 -15.03
C ALA A 102 -9.45 26.48 -16.53
N ILE A 103 -10.15 25.62 -17.29
CA ILE A 103 -10.36 25.78 -18.74
C ILE A 103 -11.65 26.57 -19.03
N ALA A 104 -12.63 26.56 -18.12
CA ALA A 104 -13.88 27.30 -18.25
C ALA A 104 -13.60 28.81 -18.40
N GLY A 105 -13.83 29.32 -19.61
CA GLY A 105 -13.68 30.74 -19.95
C GLY A 105 -12.41 31.09 -20.73
N GLN A 106 -11.54 30.12 -21.03
CA GLN A 106 -10.33 30.39 -21.82
C GLN A 106 -10.57 30.07 -23.30
N PRO A 107 -10.35 31.05 -24.22
CA PRO A 107 -10.51 30.81 -25.64
C PRO A 107 -9.42 29.89 -26.17
N SER A 108 -9.73 29.10 -27.20
CA SER A 108 -8.79 28.15 -27.83
C SER A 108 -7.52 28.82 -28.41
N THR A 109 -7.54 30.14 -28.58
CA THR A 109 -6.41 30.98 -29.00
C THR A 109 -5.39 31.25 -27.90
N ALA A 110 -5.75 31.05 -26.63
CA ALA A 110 -4.83 31.20 -25.50
C ALA A 110 -3.91 29.98 -25.32
N PHE A 111 -4.19 28.87 -26.00
CA PHE A 111 -3.43 27.63 -25.89
C PHE A 111 -2.21 27.64 -26.81
N LYS A 112 -1.03 27.60 -26.21
CA LYS A 112 0.22 27.45 -26.97
C LYS A 112 0.37 25.99 -27.43
N PRO A 113 0.78 25.73 -28.67
CA PRO A 113 1.10 24.38 -29.10
C PRO A 113 2.28 23.84 -28.28
N TYR A 114 2.11 22.67 -27.68
CA TYR A 114 3.16 22.04 -26.88
C TYR A 114 4.42 21.79 -27.71
N ARG A 115 5.55 22.26 -27.21
CA ARG A 115 6.89 21.92 -27.72
C ARG A 115 7.82 21.69 -26.55
N ILE A 116 8.69 20.69 -26.66
CA ILE A 116 9.69 20.38 -25.63
C ILE A 116 10.67 21.52 -25.36
N THR A 117 10.87 22.42 -26.34
CA THR A 117 11.74 23.59 -26.25
C THR A 117 11.05 24.81 -25.62
N LEU A 118 9.71 24.79 -25.50
CA LEU A 118 8.95 25.87 -24.89
C LEU A 118 9.19 25.86 -23.38
N THR A 119 9.43 27.03 -22.79
CA THR A 119 9.50 27.15 -21.32
C THR A 119 8.10 27.38 -20.80
N LEU A 120 7.62 26.47 -19.94
CA LEU A 120 6.27 26.51 -19.38
C LEU A 120 6.28 27.10 -17.98
N SER A 121 5.32 27.96 -17.68
CA SER A 121 5.09 28.53 -16.34
C SER A 121 3.78 28.03 -15.72
N GLN A 122 3.67 28.05 -14.40
CA GLN A 122 2.44 27.67 -13.70
C GLN A 122 1.24 28.52 -14.19
N GLY A 123 0.11 27.88 -14.48
CA GLY A 123 -1.10 28.51 -15.00
C GLY A 123 -1.13 28.72 -16.52
N GLU A 124 -0.08 28.34 -17.25
CA GLU A 124 -0.04 28.48 -18.69
C GLU A 124 -0.87 27.40 -19.41
N LEU A 125 -1.50 27.77 -20.52
CA LEU A 125 -2.38 26.90 -21.30
C LEU A 125 -1.62 26.29 -22.48
N VAL A 126 -1.70 24.98 -22.59
CA VAL A 126 -0.92 24.18 -23.54
C VAL A 126 -1.83 23.21 -24.27
N ARG A 127 -1.71 23.16 -25.60
CA ARG A 127 -2.40 22.16 -26.43
C ARG A 127 -1.42 21.09 -26.88
N HIS A 128 -1.67 19.84 -26.50
CA HIS A 128 -0.89 18.68 -26.93
C HIS A 128 -1.66 17.84 -27.94
N PRO A 129 -1.06 17.40 -29.07
CA PRO A 129 -1.78 16.65 -30.11
C PRO A 129 -2.38 15.31 -29.63
N LYS A 130 -1.74 14.63 -28.67
CA LYS A 130 -2.22 13.37 -28.09
C LYS A 130 -3.18 13.53 -26.90
N PHE A 131 -3.02 14.58 -26.11
CA PHE A 131 -3.69 14.72 -24.80
C PHE A 131 -4.73 15.84 -24.77
N GLY A 132 -4.80 16.64 -25.84
CA GLY A 132 -5.72 17.77 -25.94
C GLY A 132 -5.24 18.99 -25.17
N ASP A 133 -6.22 19.74 -24.68
CA ASP A 133 -6.02 21.00 -23.98
C ASP A 133 -5.67 20.76 -22.50
N GLY A 134 -4.62 21.40 -22.04
CA GLY A 134 -4.11 21.26 -20.69
C GLY A 134 -3.67 22.60 -20.10
N VAL A 135 -3.66 22.66 -18.77
CA VAL A 135 -3.17 23.80 -17.99
C VAL A 135 -2.01 23.34 -17.13
N VAL A 136 -0.94 24.12 -17.08
CA VAL A 136 0.22 23.81 -16.23
C VAL A 136 -0.18 23.97 -14.77
N ALA A 137 -0.34 22.85 -14.06
CA ALA A 137 -0.70 22.85 -12.64
C ALA A 137 0.45 23.36 -11.77
N ARG A 138 1.68 22.91 -12.08
CA ARG A 138 2.92 23.38 -11.45
C ARG A 138 4.15 22.98 -12.27
N VAL A 139 5.25 23.69 -12.07
CA VAL A 139 6.57 23.29 -12.58
C VAL A 139 7.28 22.49 -11.50
N ILE A 140 7.70 21.26 -11.82
CA ILE A 140 8.38 20.36 -10.86
C ILE A 140 9.87 20.68 -10.84
N ASP A 141 10.51 20.68 -12.02
CA ASP A 141 11.94 20.89 -12.21
C ASP A 141 12.19 21.78 -13.42
N ARG A 142 13.44 22.22 -13.63
CA ARG A 142 13.87 23.05 -14.79
C ARG A 142 13.51 22.47 -16.17
N GLY A 143 13.25 21.17 -16.24
CA GLY A 143 12.87 20.48 -17.48
C GLY A 143 11.55 19.72 -17.40
N LYS A 144 10.80 19.81 -16.30
CA LYS A 144 9.59 19.01 -16.06
C LYS A 144 8.48 19.86 -15.46
N ALA A 145 7.33 19.88 -16.12
CA ALA A 145 6.12 20.50 -15.62
C ALA A 145 4.99 19.48 -15.52
N GLU A 146 4.16 19.63 -14.50
CA GLU A 146 2.90 18.89 -14.37
C GLU A 146 1.80 19.67 -15.08
N ILE A 147 1.26 19.08 -16.14
CA ILE A 147 0.16 19.65 -16.91
C ILE A 147 -1.10 18.84 -16.61
N LEU A 148 -2.13 19.52 -16.15
CA LEU A 148 -3.45 18.94 -15.94
C LEU A 148 -4.19 18.92 -17.27
N PHE A 149 -4.49 17.73 -17.77
CA PHE A 149 -5.31 17.50 -18.97
C PHE A 149 -6.69 16.96 -18.56
N LYS A 150 -7.62 16.88 -19.52
CA LYS A 150 -8.93 16.24 -19.33
C LYS A 150 -8.84 14.80 -18.82
N ASP A 151 -7.82 14.07 -19.26
CA ASP A 151 -7.54 12.68 -18.92
C ASP A 151 -6.82 12.52 -17.56
N GLY A 152 -6.47 13.63 -16.91
CA GLY A 152 -5.72 13.67 -15.66
C GLY A 152 -4.37 14.38 -15.75
N PRO A 153 -3.66 14.54 -14.62
CA PRO A 153 -2.36 15.20 -14.58
C PRO A 153 -1.27 14.34 -15.24
N ARG A 154 -0.48 14.94 -16.12
CA ARG A 154 0.67 14.32 -16.77
C ARG A 154 1.92 15.17 -16.57
N THR A 155 3.03 14.52 -16.24
CA THR A 155 4.33 15.17 -16.23
C THR A 155 4.86 15.26 -17.65
N MET A 156 5.15 16.47 -18.11
CA MET A 156 5.62 16.79 -19.45
C MET A 156 6.98 17.49 -19.38
N ALA A 157 7.79 17.29 -20.41
CA ALA A 157 9.09 17.94 -20.52
C ALA A 157 8.94 19.35 -21.10
N HIS A 158 9.70 20.32 -20.59
CA HIS A 158 9.72 21.68 -21.13
C HIS A 158 11.15 22.23 -21.10
N GLY A 159 11.40 23.34 -21.80
CA GLY A 159 12.68 24.04 -21.78
C GLY A 159 13.89 23.17 -22.10
N GLN A 160 13.71 22.09 -22.87
CA GLN A 160 14.82 21.24 -23.30
C GLN A 160 15.68 22.02 -24.31
N VAL A 161 16.94 22.24 -23.95
CA VAL A 161 17.96 22.79 -24.86
C VAL A 161 18.46 21.61 -25.68
N VAL A 162 18.04 21.52 -26.94
CA VAL A 162 18.67 20.63 -27.92
C VAL A 162 20.04 21.23 -28.21
N SER A 163 21.10 20.65 -27.64
CA SER A 163 22.47 20.86 -28.11
C SER A 163 22.74 20.07 -29.36
#